data_AF-A0A1I5WLG7-F1
#
_entry.id   AF-A0A1I5WLG7-F1
#
_cell.length_a   1.000
_cell.length_b   1.000
_cell.length_c   1.000
_cell.angle_alpha   90.00
_cell.angle_beta   90.00
_cell.angle_gamma   90.00
#
_symmetry.space_group_name_H-M   'P 1'
#
loop_
_entity.id
_entity.type
_entity.pdbx_description
1 polymer ?
#
loop_
_entity_poly.entity_id
_entity_poly.type
_entity_poly.pdbx_seq_one_letter_code
_entity_poly.pdbx_strand_id
1 'polypeptide(L)'
;MKKGYLLVGSIGLILLSYLGSMLFDYSFYAAVQWIAGALTIVAIILSGALTNGDRVRSNYATNQERTKTGIFTGWNILIFAIPFYLVMMYIELF
;
A
#
# COMPACT_ATOMS: atom_id res chain seq x y z
N MET A 1 -7.07 8.45 -9.83
CA MET A 1 -5.69 8.40 -10.36
C MET A 1 -5.64 7.39 -11.50
N LYS A 2 -4.94 7.68 -12.61
CA LYS A 2 -4.72 6.64 -13.64
C LYS A 2 -3.80 5.58 -13.03
N LYS A 3 -4.16 4.29 -13.16
CA LYS A 3 -3.42 3.15 -12.56
C LYS A 3 -1.92 3.15 -12.90
N GLY A 4 -1.54 3.67 -14.07
CA GLY A 4 -0.14 3.84 -14.47
C GLY A 4 0.70 4.70 -13.51
N TYR A 5 0.14 5.76 -12.92
CA TYR A 5 0.87 6.60 -11.96
C TYR A 5 1.15 5.87 -10.64
N LEU A 6 0.29 4.93 -10.25
CA LEU A 6 0.52 4.11 -9.04
C LEU A 6 1.72 3.19 -9.25
N LEU A 7 1.82 2.56 -10.42
CA LEU A 7 2.95 1.69 -10.75
C LEU A 7 4.27 2.47 -10.89
N VAL A 8 4.25 3.61 -11.56
CA VAL A 8 5.45 4.46 -11.68
C VAL A 8 5.90 4.96 -10.30
N GLY A 9 4.95 5.36 -9.45
CA GLY A 9 5.25 5.80 -8.09
C GLY A 9 5.82 4.68 -7.23
N SER A 10 5.32 3.45 -7.33
CA SER A 10 5.83 2.32 -6.54
C SER A 10 7.23 1.90 -6.99
N ILE A 11 7.49 1.87 -8.31
CA ILE A 11 8.83 1.63 -8.86
C ILE A 11 9.80 2.71 -8.38
N GLY A 12 9.40 3.98 -8.43
CA GLY A 12 10.23 5.09 -7.94
C GLY A 12 10.58 4.95 -6.46
N LEU A 13 9.60 4.57 -5.63
CA LEU A 13 9.84 4.35 -4.21
C LEU A 13 10.74 3.13 -3.93
N ILE A 14 10.58 2.03 -4.69
CA ILE A 14 11.49 0.88 -4.62
C ILE A 14 12.93 1.30 -4.94
N LEU A 15 13.12 2.11 -5.98
CA LEU A 15 14.44 2.59 -6.38
C LEU A 15 15.06 3.50 -5.31
N LEU A 16 14.25 4.36 -4.68
CA LEU A 16 14.68 5.16 -3.53
C LEU A 16 15.06 4.29 -2.33
N SER A 17 14.31 3.23 -2.04
CA SER A 17 14.66 2.28 -0.99
C SER A 17 15.97 1.58 -1.28
N TYR A 18 16.26 1.24 -2.54
CA TYR A 18 17.52 0.63 -2.96
C TYR A 18 18.70 1.60 -2.77
N LEU A 19 18.56 2.84 -3.22
CA LEU A 19 19.58 3.87 -3.01
C LEU A 19 19.79 4.15 -1.51
N GLY A 20 18.71 4.20 -0.73
CA GLY A 20 18.75 4.36 0.72
C GLY A 20 19.49 3.21 1.41
N SER A 21 19.24 1.95 1.01
CA SER A 21 19.97 0.81 1.57
C SER A 21 21.48 0.88 1.33
N MET A 22 21.91 1.41 0.18
CA MET A 22 23.33 1.60 -0.12
C MET A 22 23.98 2.70 0.73
N LEU A 23 23.23 3.77 1.04
CA LEU A 23 23.76 4.91 1.79
C LEU A 23 23.83 4.65 3.30
N PHE A 24 22.90 3.88 3.85
CA PHE A 24 22.76 3.66 5.29
C PHE A 24 23.18 2.25 5.74
N ASP A 25 23.81 1.47 4.85
CA ASP A 25 24.20 0.06 5.08
C ASP A 25 23.07 -0.77 5.72
N TYR A 26 21.86 -0.50 5.25
CA TYR A 26 20.65 -1.13 5.75
C TYR A 26 20.17 -2.18 4.76
N SER A 27 19.62 -3.29 5.25
CA SER A 27 19.11 -4.34 4.37
C SER A 27 18.01 -3.82 3.47
N PHE A 28 18.25 -3.86 2.14
CA PHE A 28 17.25 -3.52 1.14
C PHE A 28 15.97 -4.34 1.32
N TYR A 29 16.12 -5.64 1.56
CA TYR A 29 15.00 -6.55 1.83
C TYR A 29 14.17 -6.06 3.02
N ALA A 30 14.82 -5.74 4.14
CA ALA A 30 14.13 -5.24 5.33
C ALA A 30 13.41 -3.91 5.03
N ALA A 31 14.01 -3.00 4.25
CA ALA A 31 13.38 -1.73 3.90
C ALA A 31 12.10 -1.94 3.07
N VAL A 32 12.17 -2.79 2.04
CA VAL A 32 11.01 -3.14 1.20
C VAL A 32 9.93 -3.80 2.04
N GLN A 33 10.30 -4.71 2.96
CA GLN A 33 9.37 -5.39 3.86
C GLN A 33 8.62 -4.41 4.78
N TRP A 34 9.33 -3.47 5.41
CA TRP A 34 8.72 -2.45 6.26
C TRP A 34 7.74 -1.56 5.49
N ILE A 35 8.13 -1.13 4.29
CA ILE A 35 7.28 -0.29 3.43
C ILE A 35 6.02 -1.05 3.00
N ALA A 36 6.18 -2.29 2.53
CA ALA A 36 5.06 -3.14 2.14
C ALA A 36 4.08 -3.37 3.29
N GLY A 37 4.60 -3.70 4.48
CA GLY A 37 3.81 -3.86 5.70
C GLY A 37 3.04 -2.60 6.08
N ALA A 38 3.71 -1.44 6.09
CA ALA A 38 3.09 -0.17 6.41
C ALA A 38 1.96 0.20 5.43
N LEU A 39 2.19 0.03 4.12
CA LEU A 39 1.19 0.30 3.09
C LEU A 39 -0.04 -0.61 3.25
N THR A 40 0.17 -1.89 3.55
CA THR A 40 -0.92 -2.85 3.76
C THR A 40 -1.74 -2.51 5.00
N ILE A 41 -1.09 -2.14 6.11
CA ILE A 41 -1.80 -1.68 7.32
C ILE A 41 -2.65 -0.45 7.01
N VAL A 42 -2.08 0.55 6.34
CA VAL A 42 -2.81 1.77 5.96
C VAL A 42 -3.99 1.44 5.04
N ALA A 43 -3.81 0.54 4.07
CA ALA A 43 -4.87 0.13 3.18
C ALA A 43 -6.01 -0.61 3.90
N ILE A 44 -5.69 -1.48 4.85
CA ILE A 44 -6.66 -2.19 5.67
C ILE A 44 -7.49 -1.20 6.52
N ILE A 45 -6.83 -0.20 7.12
CA ILE A 45 -7.52 0.84 7.89
C ILE A 45 -8.47 1.65 6.99
N LEU A 46 -7.98 2.10 5.82
CA LEU A 46 -8.74 2.95 4.90
C LEU A 46 -9.87 2.21 4.17
N SER A 47 -9.68 0.92 3.88
CA SER A 47 -10.72 0.08 3.28
C SER A 47 -11.90 -0.18 4.22
N GLY A 48 -11.77 0.14 5.51
CA GLY A 48 -12.79 -0.15 6.50
C GLY A 48 -12.91 -1.64 6.82
N ALA A 49 -11.94 -2.47 6.40
CA ALA A 49 -11.93 -3.91 6.68
C ALA A 49 -11.92 -4.23 8.18
N LEU A 50 -11.38 -3.31 9.00
CA LEU A 50 -11.40 -3.40 10.47
C LEU A 50 -12.64 -2.76 11.12
N THR A 51 -13.57 -2.22 10.33
CA THR A 51 -14.79 -1.59 10.85
C THR A 51 -15.99 -2.51 10.70
N ASN A 52 -16.87 -2.50 11.71
CA ASN A 52 -18.07 -3.34 11.72
C ASN A 52 -18.97 -3.01 10.51
N GLY A 53 -19.54 -4.03 9.86
CA GLY A 53 -20.35 -3.85 8.64
C GLY A 53 -21.51 -2.87 8.81
N ASP A 54 -22.08 -2.81 10.02
CA ASP A 54 -23.12 -1.86 10.38
C ASP A 54 -22.63 -0.41 10.43
N ARG A 55 -21.37 -0.19 10.83
CA ARG A 55 -20.72 1.13 10.78
C ARG A 55 -20.48 1.58 9.35
N VAL A 56 -20.07 0.66 8.47
CA VAL A 56 -19.88 0.97 7.04
C VAL A 56 -21.23 1.29 6.39
N ARG A 57 -22.28 0.53 6.67
CA ARG A 57 -23.65 0.82 6.17
C ARG A 57 -24.20 2.12 6.72
N SER A 58 -23.99 2.41 8.00
CA SER A 58 -24.41 3.66 8.63
C SER A 58 -23.66 4.87 8.02
N ASN A 59 -22.34 4.81 7.92
CA ASN A 59 -21.53 5.84 7.27
C ASN A 59 -21.89 6.02 5.79
N TYR A 60 -22.23 4.94 5.09
CA TYR A 60 -22.71 5.01 3.72
C TYR A 60 -24.08 5.72 3.66
N ALA A 61 -24.98 5.47 4.60
CA ALA A 61 -26.26 6.16 4.67
C ALA A 61 -26.11 7.66 5.00
N THR A 62 -25.11 8.05 5.80
CA THR A 62 -24.87 9.45 6.17
C THR A 62 -24.03 10.22 5.15
N ASN A 63 -23.03 9.58 4.54
CA ASN A 63 -22.14 10.20 3.57
C ASN A 63 -21.53 9.15 2.60
N GLN A 64 -22.27 8.90 1.51
CA GLN A 64 -21.88 7.92 0.50
C GLN A 64 -20.55 8.25 -0.17
N GLU A 65 -20.30 9.52 -0.52
CA GLU A 65 -19.11 9.91 -1.27
C GLU A 65 -17.82 9.70 -0.48
N ARG A 66 -17.79 10.09 0.80
CA ARG A 66 -16.62 9.83 1.67
C ARG A 66 -16.34 8.35 1.84
N THR A 67 -17.40 7.55 2.03
CA THR A 67 -17.27 6.11 2.26
C THR A 67 -16.75 5.38 1.01
N LYS A 68 -17.29 5.70 -0.18
CA LYS A 68 -16.79 5.17 -1.46
C LYS A 68 -15.34 5.58 -1.73
N THR A 69 -14.99 6.83 -1.43
CA THR A 69 -13.63 7.35 -1.64
C THR A 69 -12.61 6.65 -0.74
N GLY A 70 -12.95 6.40 0.53
CA GLY A 70 -12.09 5.65 1.47
C GLY A 70 -11.80 4.23 0.98
N ILE A 71 -12.84 3.49 0.58
CA ILE A 71 -12.71 2.14 0.04
C ILE A 71 -11.84 2.15 -1.23
N PHE A 72 -12.13 3.03 -2.19
CA PHE A 72 -11.39 3.12 -3.43
C PHE A 72 -9.91 3.51 -3.21
N THR A 73 -9.64 4.38 -2.25
CA THR A 73 -8.27 4.77 -1.87
C THR A 73 -7.52 3.60 -1.24
N GLY A 74 -8.18 2.84 -0.35
CA GLY A 74 -7.61 1.61 0.23
C GLY A 74 -7.21 0.59 -0.85
N TRP A 75 -8.07 0.36 -1.85
CA TRP A 75 -7.74 -0.50 -2.99
C TRP A 75 -6.55 0.01 -3.81
N ASN A 76 -6.43 1.32 -4.04
CA ASN A 76 -5.29 1.89 -4.77
C ASN A 76 -3.97 1.72 -4.00
N ILE A 77 -4.00 1.81 -2.67
CA ILE A 77 -2.81 1.58 -1.82
C ILE A 77 -2.40 0.11 -1.85
N LEU A 78 -3.35 -0.83 -1.84
CA LEU A 78 -3.03 -2.25 -2.04
C LEU A 78 -2.37 -2.48 -3.41
N ILE A 79 -2.92 -1.92 -4.48
CA ILE A 79 -2.32 -2.02 -5.82
C ILE A 79 -0.92 -1.43 -5.84
N PHE A 80 -0.70 -0.30 -5.14
CA PHE A 80 0.61 0.33 -4.99
C PHE A 80 1.60 -0.54 -4.20
N ALA A 81 1.13 -1.34 -3.24
CA ALA A 81 1.96 -2.24 -2.43
C ALA A 81 2.37 -3.52 -3.17
N ILE A 82 1.60 -3.99 -4.16
CA ILE A 82 1.87 -5.25 -4.90
C ILE A 82 3.32 -5.36 -5.40
N PRO A 83 3.90 -4.34 -6.08
CA PRO A 83 5.28 -4.42 -6.56
C PRO A 83 6.31 -4.67 -5.47
N PHE A 84 6.10 -4.19 -4.25
CA PHE A 84 7.00 -4.45 -3.12
C PHE A 84 7.00 -5.93 -2.73
N TYR A 85 5.82 -6.55 -2.70
CA TYR A 85 5.69 -7.98 -2.44
C TYR A 85 6.32 -8.84 -3.56
N LEU A 86 6.18 -8.42 -4.82
CA LEU A 86 6.84 -9.09 -5.94
C LEU A 86 8.37 -9.03 -5.82
N VAL A 87 8.92 -7.86 -5.45
CA VAL A 87 10.36 -7.69 -5.23
C VAL A 87 10.84 -8.54 -4.05
N MET A 88 10.11 -8.57 -2.93
CA MET A 88 10.44 -9.44 -1.81
C MET A 88 10.50 -10.92 -2.21
N MET A 89 9.47 -11.42 -2.90
CA MET A 89 9.46 -12.80 -3.38
C MET A 89 10.64 -13.09 -4.31
N TYR A 90 10.99 -12.14 -5.19
CA TYR A 90 12.15 -12.30 -6.06
C TYR A 90 13.46 -12.42 -5.26
N ILE A 91 13.66 -11.58 -4.24
CA ILE A 91 14.86 -11.61 -3.38
C ILE A 91 14.91 -12.89 -2.54
N GLU A 92 13.78 -13.41 -2.10
CA GLU A 92 13.74 -14.61 -1.25
C GLU A 92 13.93 -15.91 -2.06
N LEU A 93 13.61 -15.88 -3.35
CA LEU A 93 13.74 -17.03 -4.27
C LEU A 93 15.12 -17.18 -4.92
N PHE A 94 15.95 -16.13 -4.94
CA PHE A 94 17.24 -16.08 -5.64
C PHE A 94 18.35 -15.56 -4.73
#